data_AF-A0A8J3Q188-F1
#
_entry.id   AF-A0A8J3Q188-F1
#
_cell.length_a   1.000
_cell.length_b   1.000
_cell.length_c   1.000
_cell.angle_alpha   90.00
_cell.angle_beta   90.00
_cell.angle_gamma   90.00
#
_symmetry.space_group_name_H-M   'P 1'
#
loop_
_entity.id
_entity.type
_entity.pdbx_description
1 polymer ?
#
loop_
_entity_poly.entity_id
_entity_poly.type
_entity_poly.pdbx_seq_one_letter_code
_entity_poly.pdbx_strand_id
1 'polypeptide(L)'
;MAQVRRALVVCLLLVTVALAGAVVWAGRARDAARAVQDDRRSAARAAAVHAVNLLSVDHRTVDDDMKRVLATSTGEEREEYARNEAALKKATIDNKVVQTGVLRATGLASMTGDRRRAEVLIVADAVIDWEDGRNAAPEERFYRWRMEVTKTGGVWLVSKVELVQ
;
A
#
# COMPACT_ATOMS: atom_id res chain seq x y z
N MET A 1 35.56 40.72 39.78
CA MET A 1 35.07 40.86 38.38
C MET A 1 35.42 39.68 37.47
N ALA A 2 36.67 39.18 37.43
CA ALA A 2 37.06 38.07 36.53
C ALA A 2 36.36 36.72 36.79
N GLN A 3 36.10 36.36 38.05
CA GLN A 3 35.39 35.12 38.40
C GLN A 3 33.91 35.13 37.94
N VAL A 4 33.21 36.25 38.13
CA VAL A 4 31.81 36.42 37.69
C VAL A 4 31.71 36.31 36.16
N ARG A 5 32.66 36.91 35.43
CA ARG A 5 32.73 36.82 33.97
C ARG A 5 33.00 35.39 33.49
N ARG A 6 33.86 34.63 34.17
CA ARG A 6 34.10 33.20 33.86
C ARG A 6 32.87 32.35 34.11
N ALA A 7 32.18 32.56 35.23
CA ALA A 7 30.94 31.85 35.55
C ALA A 7 29.83 32.13 34.51
N LEU A 8 29.68 33.38 34.07
CA LEU A 8 28.74 33.76 33.01
C LEU A 8 29.05 33.07 31.67
N VAL A 9 30.33 33.02 31.29
CA VAL A 9 30.75 32.34 30.05
C VAL A 9 30.47 30.83 30.12
N VAL A 10 30.77 30.19 31.25
CA VAL A 10 30.48 28.77 31.45
C VAL A 10 28.98 28.49 31.41
N CYS A 11 28.15 29.29 32.09
CA CYS A 11 26.70 29.16 32.03
C CYS A 11 26.17 29.33 30.60
N LEU A 12 26.67 30.31 29.84
CA LEU A 12 26.27 30.53 28.46
C LEU A 12 26.65 29.35 27.55
N LEU A 13 27.85 28.78 27.76
CA LEU A 13 28.30 27.58 27.06
C LEU A 13 27.41 26.36 27.38
N LEU A 14 27.03 26.17 28.64
CA LEU A 14 26.13 25.07 29.02
C LEU A 14 24.74 25.22 28.40
N VAL A 15 24.19 26.43 28.40
CA VAL A 15 22.89 26.73 27.77
C VAL A 15 22.95 26.50 26.27
N THR A 16 24.01 26.93 25.59
CA THR A 16 24.16 26.72 24.14
C THR A 16 24.31 25.25 23.77
N VAL A 17 25.07 24.46 24.54
CA VAL A 17 25.18 23.00 24.36
C VAL A 17 23.83 22.32 24.59
N ALA A 18 23.09 22.71 25.64
CA ALA A 18 21.77 22.17 25.92
C ALA A 18 20.77 22.48 24.78
N LEU A 19 20.78 23.71 24.26
CA LEU A 19 19.94 24.11 23.13
C LEU A 19 20.29 23.35 21.85
N ALA A 20 21.58 23.20 21.54
CA ALA A 20 22.03 22.40 20.39
C ALA A 20 21.59 20.93 20.52
N GLY A 21 21.72 20.34 21.71
CA GLY A 21 21.23 19.00 22.01
C GLY A 21 19.71 18.87 21.81
N ALA A 22 18.94 19.84 22.28
CA ALA A 22 17.48 19.88 22.11
C ALA A 22 17.08 19.99 20.63
N VAL A 23 17.77 20.81 19.83
CA VAL A 23 17.53 20.95 18.38
C VAL A 23 17.80 19.63 17.66
N VAL A 24 18.92 18.96 17.96
CA VAL A 24 19.26 17.65 17.36
C VAL A 24 18.23 16.59 17.74
N TRP A 25 17.83 16.52 19.02
CA TRP A 25 16.82 15.59 19.49
C TRP A 25 15.47 15.83 18.81
N ALA A 26 15.01 17.09 18.76
CA ALA A 26 13.77 17.47 18.10
C ALA A 26 13.79 17.17 16.59
N GLY A 27 14.94 17.36 15.92
CA GLY A 27 15.15 16.96 14.53
C GLY A 27 14.93 15.46 14.35
N ARG A 28 15.61 14.62 15.14
CA ARG A 28 15.46 13.16 15.06
C ARG A 28 14.04 12.69 15.38
N ALA A 29 13.37 13.30 16.36
CA ALA A 29 11.99 12.97 16.70
C ALA A 29 11.03 13.28 15.53
N ARG A 30 11.24 14.40 14.83
CA ARG A 30 10.47 14.75 13.64
C ARG A 30 10.70 13.78 12.49
N ASP A 31 11.95 13.41 12.22
CA ASP A 31 12.28 12.47 11.14
C ASP A 31 11.70 11.08 11.41
N ALA A 32 11.76 10.62 12.67
CA ALA A 32 11.13 9.37 13.08
C ALA A 32 9.61 9.42 12.89
N ALA A 33 8.96 10.52 13.29
CA ALA A 33 7.51 10.69 13.09
C ALA A 33 7.13 10.72 11.60
N ARG A 34 7.92 11.37 10.74
CA ARG A 34 7.72 11.38 9.29
C ARG A 34 7.84 9.99 8.70
N ALA A 35 8.89 9.24 9.05
CA ALA A 35 9.09 7.88 8.57
C ALA A 35 7.90 6.96 8.90
N VAL A 36 7.30 7.12 10.08
CA VAL A 36 6.08 6.37 10.46
C VAL A 36 4.90 6.75 9.57
N GLN A 37 4.69 8.04 9.30
CA GLN A 37 3.59 8.49 8.44
C GLN A 37 3.78 8.04 6.98
N ASP A 38 5.02 8.06 6.50
CA ASP A 38 5.36 7.60 5.14
C ASP A 38 5.12 6.09 4.99
N ASP A 39 5.47 5.29 5.99
CA ASP A 39 5.15 3.86 6.00
C ASP A 39 3.64 3.61 5.95
N ARG A 40 2.86 4.32 6.79
CA ARG A 40 1.39 4.20 6.80
C ARG A 40 0.77 4.52 5.44
N ARG A 41 1.20 5.62 4.83
CA ARG A 41 0.73 6.05 3.50
C ARG A 41 1.14 5.06 2.42
N SER A 42 2.36 4.55 2.48
CA SER A 42 2.88 3.60 1.50
C SER A 42 2.18 2.25 1.59
N ALA A 43 1.90 1.76 2.80
CA ALA A 43 1.11 0.55 3.04
C ALA A 43 -0.31 0.67 2.45
N ALA A 44 -1.02 1.76 2.77
CA ALA A 44 -2.35 2.00 2.22
C ALA A 44 -2.35 2.12 0.69
N ARG A 45 -1.34 2.82 0.13
CA ARG A 45 -1.17 2.95 -1.33
C ARG A 45 -0.89 1.60 -2.00
N ALA A 46 -0.06 0.74 -1.40
CA ALA A 46 0.24 -0.57 -1.95
C ALA A 46 -1.02 -1.42 -2.11
N ALA A 47 -1.86 -1.48 -1.06
CA ALA A 47 -3.15 -2.17 -1.12
C ALA A 47 -4.09 -1.55 -2.16
N ALA A 48 -4.16 -0.21 -2.24
CA ALA A 48 -4.97 0.48 -3.23
C ALA A 48 -4.55 0.16 -4.68
N VAL A 49 -3.25 0.18 -4.96
CA VAL A 49 -2.71 -0.17 -6.30
C VAL A 49 -3.00 -1.63 -6.63
N HIS A 50 -2.77 -2.54 -5.68
CA HIS A 50 -3.06 -3.96 -5.87
C HIS A 50 -4.55 -4.22 -6.14
N ALA A 51 -5.45 -3.56 -5.39
CA ALA A 51 -6.89 -3.65 -5.62
C ALA A 51 -7.29 -3.18 -7.02
N VAL A 52 -6.74 -2.07 -7.50
CA VAL A 52 -7.00 -1.60 -8.87
C VAL A 52 -6.45 -2.58 -9.90
N ASN A 53 -5.27 -3.15 -9.68
CA ASN A 53 -4.69 -4.18 -10.56
C ASN A 53 -5.57 -5.43 -10.64
N LEU A 54 -6.09 -5.91 -9.51
CA LEU A 54 -7.03 -7.04 -9.48
C LEU A 54 -8.31 -6.74 -10.26
N LEU A 55 -8.74 -5.47 -10.25
CA LEU A 55 -10.00 -5.08 -10.85
C LEU A 55 -9.89 -4.55 -12.28
N SER A 56 -8.69 -4.40 -12.83
CA SER A 56 -8.46 -3.81 -14.16
C SER A 56 -7.79 -4.82 -15.07
N VAL A 57 -8.61 -5.59 -15.79
CA VAL A 57 -8.20 -6.72 -16.62
C VAL A 57 -8.86 -6.61 -17.98
N ASP A 58 -8.09 -6.84 -19.03
CA ASP A 58 -8.53 -6.77 -20.42
C ASP A 58 -8.03 -7.99 -21.18
N HIS A 59 -8.91 -8.67 -21.92
CA HIS A 59 -8.55 -9.84 -22.73
C HIS A 59 -7.41 -9.58 -23.71
N ARG A 60 -7.25 -8.33 -24.17
CA ARG A 60 -6.20 -7.88 -25.10
C ARG A 60 -4.83 -7.76 -24.45
N THR A 61 -4.78 -7.49 -23.14
CA THR A 61 -3.54 -7.23 -22.38
C THR A 61 -3.36 -8.13 -21.17
N VAL A 62 -4.13 -9.21 -21.08
CA VAL A 62 -4.24 -10.06 -19.88
C VAL A 62 -2.90 -10.54 -19.34
N ASP A 63 -1.92 -10.82 -20.22
CA ASP A 63 -0.57 -11.21 -19.82
C ASP A 63 0.13 -10.14 -18.98
N ASP A 64 0.00 -8.87 -19.36
CA ASP A 64 0.59 -7.77 -18.61
C ASP A 64 -0.25 -7.42 -17.38
N ASP A 65 -1.57 -7.60 -17.45
CA ASP A 65 -2.47 -7.41 -16.31
C ASP A 65 -2.13 -8.36 -15.16
N MET A 66 -1.88 -9.63 -15.49
CA MET A 66 -1.47 -10.65 -14.53
C MET A 66 -0.11 -10.36 -13.91
N LYS A 67 0.85 -9.92 -14.72
CA LYS A 67 2.15 -9.47 -14.20
C LYS A 67 2.02 -8.32 -13.22
N ARG A 68 1.11 -7.36 -13.46
CA ARG A 68 0.89 -6.24 -12.52
C ARG A 68 0.33 -6.70 -11.18
N VAL A 69 -0.61 -7.65 -11.19
CA VAL A 69 -1.14 -8.25 -9.96
C VAL A 69 -0.03 -8.96 -9.20
N LEU A 70 0.73 -9.82 -9.86
CA LEU A 70 1.87 -10.53 -9.25
C LEU A 70 2.95 -9.55 -8.74
N ALA A 71 3.26 -8.48 -9.47
CA ALA A 71 4.25 -7.49 -9.07
C ALA A 71 3.86 -6.72 -7.80
N THR A 72 2.56 -6.71 -7.46
CA THR A 72 2.03 -6.03 -6.27
C THR A 72 1.65 -7.00 -5.14
N SER A 73 1.95 -8.29 -5.30
CA SER A 73 1.67 -9.33 -4.31
C SER A 73 2.94 -10.02 -3.80
N THR A 74 2.82 -10.59 -2.61
CA THR A 74 3.80 -11.43 -1.93
C THR A 74 3.06 -12.52 -1.15
N GLY A 75 3.79 -13.44 -0.50
CA GLY A 75 3.19 -14.45 0.38
C GLY A 75 2.05 -15.25 -0.25
N GLU A 76 0.99 -15.47 0.53
CA GLU A 76 -0.17 -16.28 0.17
C GLU A 76 -0.88 -15.75 -1.07
N GLU A 77 -1.13 -14.44 -1.13
CA GLU A 77 -1.79 -13.80 -2.29
C GLU A 77 -1.04 -14.08 -3.59
N ARG A 78 0.29 -13.93 -3.58
CA ARG A 78 1.09 -14.19 -4.79
C ARG A 78 1.02 -15.65 -5.21
N GLU A 79 1.14 -16.56 -4.24
CA GLU A 79 1.10 -17.99 -4.51
C GLU A 79 -0.27 -18.43 -5.04
N GLU A 80 -1.36 -17.94 -4.45
CA GLU A 80 -2.71 -18.25 -4.90
C GLU A 80 -2.98 -17.71 -6.30
N TYR A 81 -2.64 -16.44 -6.54
CA TYR A 81 -2.82 -15.84 -7.87
C TYR A 81 -2.00 -16.57 -8.93
N ALA A 82 -0.73 -16.89 -8.66
CA ALA A 82 0.13 -17.63 -9.59
C ALA A 82 -0.38 -19.05 -9.89
N ARG A 83 -0.94 -19.74 -8.90
CA ARG A 83 -1.56 -21.06 -9.10
C ARG A 83 -2.76 -20.99 -10.05
N ASN A 84 -3.54 -19.92 -9.98
CA ASN A 84 -4.78 -19.76 -10.75
C ASN A 84 -4.59 -18.96 -12.06
N GLU A 85 -3.41 -18.40 -12.30
CA GLU A 85 -3.10 -17.49 -13.40
C GLU A 85 -3.52 -18.04 -14.76
N ALA A 86 -3.13 -19.27 -15.11
CA ALA A 86 -3.45 -19.86 -16.41
C ALA A 86 -4.97 -20.02 -16.64
N ALA A 87 -5.71 -20.41 -15.59
CA ALA A 87 -7.16 -20.57 -15.67
C ALA A 87 -7.87 -19.23 -15.79
N LEU A 88 -7.46 -18.24 -15.00
CA LEU A 88 -7.96 -16.86 -15.08
C LEU A 88 -7.70 -16.28 -16.48
N LYS A 89 -6.50 -16.48 -17.02
CA LYS A 89 -6.10 -15.96 -18.34
C LYS A 89 -7.01 -16.50 -19.41
N LYS A 90 -7.19 -17.83 -19.40
CA LYS A 90 -8.05 -18.53 -20.34
C LYS A 90 -9.48 -18.01 -20.24
N ALA A 91 -10.03 -17.87 -19.04
CA ALA A 91 -11.38 -17.38 -18.85
C ALA A 91 -11.57 -15.92 -19.36
N THR A 92 -10.59 -15.04 -19.11
CA THR A 92 -10.61 -13.66 -19.61
C THR A 92 -10.60 -13.61 -21.14
N ILE A 93 -9.75 -14.42 -21.78
CA ILE A 93 -9.65 -14.48 -23.25
C ILE A 93 -10.90 -15.08 -23.87
N ASP A 94 -11.33 -16.26 -23.38
CA ASP A 94 -12.45 -17.01 -23.95
C ASP A 94 -13.75 -16.18 -23.90
N ASN A 95 -13.96 -15.41 -22.84
CA ASN A 95 -15.15 -14.57 -22.67
C ASN A 95 -14.95 -13.11 -23.13
N LYS A 96 -13.77 -12.77 -23.67
CA LYS A 96 -13.39 -11.41 -24.07
C LYS A 96 -13.77 -10.34 -23.04
N VAL A 97 -13.39 -10.60 -21.80
CA VAL A 97 -13.69 -9.74 -20.65
C VAL A 97 -12.91 -8.43 -20.76
N VAL A 98 -13.60 -7.31 -20.55
CA VAL A 98 -12.99 -6.02 -20.24
C VAL A 98 -13.55 -5.58 -18.89
N GLN A 99 -12.68 -5.54 -17.89
CA GLN A 99 -13.04 -5.18 -16.52
C GLN A 99 -12.33 -3.90 -16.12
N THR A 100 -13.09 -2.91 -15.67
CA THR A 100 -12.56 -1.61 -15.20
C THR A 100 -12.84 -1.43 -13.71
N GLY A 101 -11.78 -1.32 -12.92
CA GLY A 101 -11.85 -1.11 -11.48
C GLY A 101 -11.81 0.36 -11.07
N VAL A 102 -12.63 0.74 -10.11
CA VAL A 102 -12.62 2.06 -9.48
C VAL A 102 -12.45 1.91 -7.97
N LEU A 103 -11.36 2.44 -7.44
CA LEU A 103 -11.15 2.55 -6.00
C LEU A 103 -12.10 3.61 -5.42
N ARG A 104 -12.95 3.22 -4.48
CA ARG A 104 -13.88 4.12 -3.79
C ARG A 104 -13.29 4.66 -2.49
N ALA A 105 -12.66 3.78 -1.71
CA ALA A 105 -12.01 4.16 -0.46
C ALA A 105 -10.87 3.19 -0.12
N THR A 106 -9.90 3.72 0.63
CA THR A 106 -8.82 2.96 1.24
C THR A 106 -8.59 3.49 2.65
N GLY A 107 -8.38 2.60 3.62
CA GLY A 107 -8.15 2.97 5.00
C GLY A 107 -7.18 2.00 5.67
N LEU A 108 -6.12 2.53 6.28
CA LEU A 108 -5.24 1.73 7.12
C LEU A 108 -5.96 1.39 8.43
N ALA A 109 -6.23 0.11 8.66
CA ALA A 109 -6.86 -0.38 9.89
C ALA A 109 -5.84 -0.55 11.01
N SER A 110 -4.69 -1.16 10.72
CA SER A 110 -3.65 -1.39 11.71
C SER A 110 -2.25 -1.46 11.08
N MET A 111 -1.21 -1.27 11.89
CA MET A 111 0.19 -1.47 11.48
C MET A 111 0.99 -2.00 12.67
N THR A 112 1.84 -2.99 12.44
CA THR A 112 2.69 -3.59 13.48
C THR A 112 3.73 -2.60 13.99
N GLY A 113 4.17 -2.78 15.24
CA GLY A 113 5.16 -1.88 15.87
C GLY A 113 6.52 -1.84 15.15
N ASP A 114 6.90 -2.95 14.50
CA ASP A 114 8.11 -3.06 13.67
C ASP A 114 7.95 -2.48 12.25
N ARG A 115 6.73 -2.05 11.87
CA ARG A 115 6.38 -1.48 10.56
C ARG A 115 6.73 -2.39 9.39
N ARG A 116 6.57 -3.69 9.58
CA ARG A 116 6.75 -4.70 8.52
C ARG A 116 5.44 -5.24 8.00
N ARG A 117 4.35 -5.10 8.75
CA ARG A 117 3.01 -5.57 8.36
C ARG A 117 1.95 -4.53 8.70
N ALA A 118 0.91 -4.49 7.88
CA ALA A 118 -0.25 -3.62 8.09
C ALA A 118 -1.52 -4.27 7.54
N GLU A 119 -2.65 -3.86 8.09
CA GLU A 119 -3.98 -4.22 7.57
C GLU A 119 -4.61 -3.00 6.92
N VAL A 120 -5.09 -3.16 5.70
CA VAL A 120 -5.75 -2.10 4.93
C VAL A 120 -7.13 -2.57 4.50
N LEU A 121 -8.13 -1.73 4.71
CA LEU A 121 -9.48 -1.92 4.20
C LEU A 121 -9.61 -1.20 2.87
N ILE A 122 -10.21 -1.88 1.90
CA ILE A 122 -10.43 -1.37 0.55
C ILE A 122 -11.92 -1.47 0.23
N VAL A 123 -12.47 -0.40 -0.33
CA VAL A 123 -13.76 -0.39 -0.99
C VAL A 123 -13.50 -0.05 -2.44
N ALA A 124 -13.90 -0.93 -3.35
CA ALA A 124 -13.73 -0.74 -4.77
C ALA A 124 -14.92 -1.32 -5.51
N ASP A 125 -15.18 -0.77 -6.68
CA ASP A 125 -16.25 -1.22 -7.56
C ASP A 125 -15.62 -1.60 -8.90
N ALA A 126 -16.23 -2.52 -9.64
CA ALA A 126 -15.79 -2.89 -10.98
C ALA A 126 -16.98 -2.92 -11.93
N VAL A 127 -16.74 -2.52 -13.17
CA VAL A 127 -17.66 -2.73 -14.29
C VAL A 127 -17.05 -3.76 -15.20
N ILE A 128 -17.83 -4.80 -15.54
CA ILE A 128 -17.44 -5.89 -16.42
C ILE A 128 -18.24 -5.80 -17.71
N ASP A 129 -17.51 -5.70 -18.82
CA ASP A 129 -18.02 -5.76 -20.18
C ASP A 129 -17.54 -7.04 -20.87
N TRP A 130 -18.32 -7.52 -21.84
CA TRP A 130 -17.98 -8.68 -22.66
C TRP A 130 -18.00 -8.33 -24.14
N GLU A 131 -16.83 -8.39 -24.78
CA GLU A 131 -16.67 -8.12 -26.22
C GLU A 131 -16.85 -9.40 -27.08
N ASP A 132 -17.49 -10.44 -26.53
CA ASP A 132 -17.75 -11.74 -27.18
C ASP A 132 -18.88 -11.72 -28.22
N GLY A 133 -19.57 -10.59 -28.36
CA GLY A 133 -20.65 -10.39 -29.33
C GLY A 133 -22.03 -10.82 -28.83
N ARG A 134 -22.16 -11.27 -27.58
CA ARG A 134 -23.45 -11.69 -27.00
C ARG A 134 -24.37 -10.52 -26.62
N ASN A 135 -23.89 -9.28 -26.72
CA ASN A 135 -24.61 -8.05 -26.38
C ASN A 135 -25.21 -8.08 -24.95
N ALA A 136 -24.45 -8.63 -24.00
CA ALA A 136 -24.84 -8.59 -22.59
C ALA A 136 -24.70 -7.18 -22.02
N ALA A 137 -25.62 -6.82 -21.11
CA ALA A 137 -25.49 -5.58 -20.36
C ALA A 137 -24.24 -5.64 -19.46
N PRO A 138 -23.54 -4.50 -19.23
CA PRO A 138 -22.43 -4.44 -18.30
C PRO A 138 -22.84 -4.90 -16.89
N GLU A 139 -21.97 -5.65 -16.22
CA GLU A 139 -22.20 -6.09 -14.85
C GLU A 139 -21.39 -5.23 -13.88
N GLU A 140 -22.07 -4.66 -12.89
CA GLU A 140 -21.41 -3.96 -11.77
C GLU A 140 -21.16 -4.91 -10.61
N ARG A 141 -19.94 -4.87 -10.06
CA ARG A 141 -19.54 -5.63 -8.87
C ARG A 141 -18.97 -4.72 -7.81
N PHE A 142 -19.34 -5.00 -6.56
CA PHE A 142 -18.94 -4.22 -5.39
C PHE A 142 -18.04 -5.06 -4.51
N TYR A 143 -16.81 -4.61 -4.30
CA TYR A 143 -15.79 -5.29 -3.52
C TYR A 143 -15.49 -4.54 -2.23
N ARG A 144 -15.40 -5.31 -1.15
CA ARG A 144 -14.91 -4.84 0.14
C ARG A 144 -13.87 -5.85 0.59
N TRP A 145 -12.63 -5.39 0.71
CA TRP A 145 -11.51 -6.25 1.03
C TRP A 145 -10.84 -5.82 2.32
N ARG A 146 -10.43 -6.82 3.09
CA ARG A 146 -9.36 -6.72 4.07
C ARG A 146 -8.10 -7.24 3.41
N MET A 147 -7.08 -6.41 3.32
CA MET A 147 -5.79 -6.77 2.75
C MET A 147 -4.71 -6.69 3.82
N GLU A 148 -3.95 -7.76 3.97
CA GLU A 148 -2.68 -7.70 4.70
C GLU A 148 -1.59 -7.26 3.73
N VAL A 149 -0.81 -6.25 4.12
CA VAL A 149 0.37 -5.80 3.39
C VAL A 149 1.62 -6.09 4.20
N THR A 150 2.64 -6.62 3.51
CA THR A 150 3.94 -6.95 4.09
C THR A 150 5.05 -6.20 3.36
N LYS A 151 6.00 -5.65 4.14
CA LYS A 151 7.15 -4.93 3.60
C LYS A 151 8.27 -5.91 3.25
N THR A 152 8.55 -6.07 1.96
CA THR A 152 9.60 -6.93 1.42
C THR A 152 10.62 -6.08 0.67
N GLY A 153 11.91 -6.16 1.05
CA GLY A 153 12.96 -5.38 0.39
C GLY A 153 12.77 -3.86 0.42
N GLY A 154 12.02 -3.35 1.41
CA GLY A 154 11.67 -1.92 1.51
C GLY A 154 10.39 -1.51 0.79
N VAL A 155 9.78 -2.40 0.00
CA VAL A 155 8.55 -2.17 -0.75
C VAL A 155 7.37 -2.84 -0.04
N TRP A 156 6.24 -2.14 0.05
CA TRP A 156 4.99 -2.71 0.57
C TRP A 156 4.27 -3.47 -0.54
N LEU A 157 3.92 -4.73 -0.27
CA LEU A 157 3.21 -5.62 -1.18
C LEU A 157 2.04 -6.29 -0.44
N VAL A 158 0.99 -6.67 -1.14
CA VAL A 158 -0.15 -7.37 -0.54
C VAL A 158 0.23 -8.83 -0.31
N SER A 159 0.18 -9.29 0.93
CA SER A 159 0.48 -10.67 1.31
C SER A 159 -0.75 -11.56 1.40
N LYS A 160 -1.94 -10.97 1.60
CA LYS A 160 -3.20 -11.69 1.72
C LYS A 160 -4.37 -10.78 1.36
N VAL A 161 -5.38 -11.31 0.66
CA VAL A 161 -6.64 -10.63 0.36
C VAL A 161 -7.81 -11.45 0.88
N GLU A 162 -8.71 -10.80 1.61
CA GLU A 162 -9.94 -11.42 2.11
C GLU A 162 -11.15 -10.56 1.74
N LEU A 163 -12.18 -11.18 1.15
CA LEU A 163 -13.46 -10.51 0.91
C LEU A 163 -14.23 -10.39 2.24
N VAL A 164 -14.65 -9.17 2.56
CA VAL A 164 -15.49 -8.88 3.72
C VAL A 164 -16.92 -8.71 3.21
N GLN A 165 -17.79 -9.66 3.53
CA GLN A 165 -19.23 -9.61 3.18
C GLN A 165 -19.99 -8.63 4.06
#